data_AF-A0AAW9CHB3-F1
#
_entry.id   AF-A0AAW9CHB3-F1
#
_cell.length_a   1.000
_cell.length_b   1.000
_cell.length_c   1.000
_cell.angle_alpha   90.00
_cell.angle_beta   90.00
_cell.angle_gamma   90.00
#
_symmetry.space_group_name_H-M   'P 1'
#
loop_
_entity.id
_entity.type
_entity.pdbx_description
1 polymer ?
#
loop_
_entity_poly.entity_id
_entity_poly.type
_entity_poly.pdbx_seq_one_letter_code
_entity_poly.pdbx_strand_id
1 'polypeptide(L)' 'MTQIALADRSGIPRNTLNRKINVGIFNFDELRRIACAVNRPLSSIVASAERLDSAEDAIPALAEGKVA' A
#
# COMPACT_ATOMS: atom_id res chain seq x y z
N MET A 1 -9.28 -6.64 6.49
CA MET A 1 -8.37 -6.65 7.65
C MET A 1 -8.32 -5.24 8.22
N THR A 2 -8.54 -5.06 9.52
CA THR A 2 -8.40 -3.74 10.16
C THR A 2 -6.93 -3.41 10.39
N GLN A 3 -6.57 -2.12 10.46
CA GLN A 3 -5.19 -1.72 10.77
C GLN A 3 -4.70 -2.21 12.14
N ILE A 4 -5.60 -2.37 13.10
CA ILE A 4 -5.28 -2.90 14.44
C ILE A 4 -4.80 -4.34 14.31
N ALA A 5 -5.56 -5.18 13.61
CA ALA A 5 -5.18 -6.57 13.37
C ALA A 5 -3.88 -6.71 12.55
N LEU A 6 -3.60 -5.74 11.66
CA LEU A 6 -2.34 -5.70 10.92
C LEU A 6 -1.15 -5.31 11.80
N ALA A 7 -1.33 -4.34 12.70
CA ALA A 7 -0.31 -3.95 13.67
C ALA A 7 0.05 -5.13 14.58
N ASP A 8 -0.95 -5.84 15.10
CA ASP A 8 -0.76 -7.00 15.99
C ASP A 8 -0.03 -8.15 15.28
N ARG A 9 -0.41 -8.45 14.03
CA ARG A 9 0.20 -9.55 13.26
C ARG A 9 1.58 -9.23 12.69
N SER A 10 1.83 -7.98 12.31
CA SER A 10 3.13 -7.55 11.76
C SER A 10 4.15 -7.20 12.84
N GLY A 11 3.71 -7.01 14.10
CA GLY A 11 4.55 -6.53 15.19
C GLY A 11 4.98 -5.07 15.03
N ILE A 12 4.36 -4.31 14.13
CA ILE A 12 4.62 -2.88 13.91
C ILE A 12 3.57 -2.09 14.71
N PRO A 13 3.97 -1.17 15.60
CA PRO A 13 3.02 -0.36 16.36
C PRO A 13 2.05 0.38 15.44
N ARG A 14 0.77 0.42 15.78
CA ARG A 14 -0.28 1.07 14.97
C ARG A 14 0.04 2.52 14.58
N ASN A 15 0.66 3.29 15.47
CA ASN A 15 1.05 4.68 15.19
C ASN A 15 2.16 4.74 14.14
N THR A 16 3.18 3.89 14.26
CA THR A 16 4.25 3.74 13.28
C THR A 16 3.72 3.28 11.93
N LEU A 17 2.83 2.28 11.94
CA LEU A 17 2.21 1.76 10.73
C LEU A 17 1.37 2.83 10.02
N ASN A 18 0.56 3.61 10.76
CA ASN A 18 -0.18 4.74 10.19
C ASN A 18 0.73 5.81 9.59
N ARG A 19 1.77 6.21 10.30
CA ARG A 19 2.73 7.19 9.78
C ARG A 19 3.39 6.70 8.50
N LYS A 20 3.82 5.44 8.48
CA LYS A 20 4.52 4.83 7.34
C LYS A 20 3.62 4.63 6.12
N ILE A 21 2.37 4.23 6.31
CA ILE A 21 1.41 4.10 5.20
C ILE A 21 1.17 5.44 4.51
N ASN A 22 1.10 6.55 5.26
CA ASN A 22 0.75 7.84 4.69
C ASN A 22 1.94 8.59 4.08
N VAL A 23 3.11 8.58 4.71
CA VAL A 23 4.24 9.44 4.31
C VAL A 23 5.62 8.82 4.59
N GLY A 24 5.69 7.55 4.97
CA GLY A 24 6.95 6.95 5.42
C GLY A 24 7.43 5.79 4.54
N ILE A 25 8.61 5.29 4.90
CA ILE A 25 9.27 4.19 4.20
C ILE A 25 9.24 2.95 5.09
N PHE A 26 8.84 1.82 4.50
CA PHE A 26 8.97 0.50 5.11
C PHE A 26 10.32 -0.12 4.77
N ASN A 27 10.98 -0.71 5.75
CA ASN A 27 12.16 -1.52 5.49
C ASN A 27 11.77 -2.92 5.01
N PHE A 28 12.76 -3.68 4.53
CA PHE A 28 12.52 -5.01 3.97
C PHE A 28 11.88 -5.97 4.99
N ASP A 29 12.35 -5.97 6.23
CA ASP A 29 11.81 -6.85 7.28
C ASP A 29 10.36 -6.50 7.65
N GLU A 30 10.02 -5.22 7.71
CA GLU A 30 8.66 -4.74 7.94
C GLU A 30 7.73 -5.15 6.78
N LEU A 31 8.17 -4.97 5.53
CA LEU A 31 7.43 -5.43 4.36
C LEU A 31 7.21 -6.95 4.39
N ARG A 32 8.24 -7.72 4.79
CA ARG A 32 8.16 -9.17 4.92
C ARG A 32 7.14 -9.59 5.98
N ARG A 33 7.12 -8.91 7.12
CA ARG A 33 6.15 -9.16 8.19
C ARG A 33 4.72 -8.78 7.77
N ILE A 34 4.56 -7.67 7.06
CA ILE A 34 3.26 -7.26 6.51
C ILE A 34 2.77 -8.28 5.49
N ALA A 35 3.62 -8.72 4.56
CA ALA A 35 3.31 -9.74 3.56
C ALA A 35 2.82 -11.05 4.20
N CYS A 36 3.50 -11.50 5.26
CA CYS A 36 3.09 -12.63 6.07
C CYS A 36 1.73 -12.38 6.74
N ALA A 37 1.53 -11.22 7.36
CA ALA A 37 0.29 -10.88 8.06
C ALA A 37 -0.95 -10.84 7.13
N VAL A 38 -0.77 -10.42 5.88
CA VAL A 38 -1.85 -10.34 4.87
C VAL A 38 -1.96 -11.58 3.99
N ASN A 39 -1.16 -12.62 4.23
CA ASN A 39 -1.10 -13.84 3.41
C ASN A 39 -0.91 -13.57 1.91
N ARG A 40 -0.07 -12.59 1.55
CA ARG A 40 0.30 -12.32 0.16
C ARG A 40 1.81 -12.42 0.00
N PRO A 41 2.30 -12.97 -1.13
CA PRO A 41 3.73 -12.97 -1.40
C PRO A 41 4.21 -11.53 -1.58
N LEU A 42 5.42 -11.24 -1.09
CA LEU A 42 6.02 -9.91 -1.12
C LEU A 42 6.12 -9.37 -2.55
N SER A 43 6.43 -10.24 -3.51
CA SER A 43 6.45 -9.92 -4.95
C SER A 43 5.11 -9.39 -5.47
N SER A 44 3.99 -9.92 -4.98
CA SER A 44 2.66 -9.43 -5.37
C SER A 44 2.36 -8.05 -4.78
N ILE A 45 2.84 -7.77 -3.56
CA ILE A 45 2.67 -6.45 -2.94
C ILE A 45 3.50 -5.41 -3.67
N VAL A 46 4.76 -5.72 -3.98
CA VAL A 46 5.65 -4.82 -4.74
C VAL A 46 5.10 -4.57 -6.14
N ALA A 47 4.70 -5.62 -6.88
CA ALA A 47 4.09 -5.45 -8.20
C ALA A 47 2.77 -4.67 -8.18
N SER A 48 1.97 -4.80 -7.10
CA SER A 48 0.79 -3.95 -6.89
C SER A 48 1.17 -2.49 -6.64
N ALA A 49 2.23 -2.23 -5.87
CA ALA A 49 2.71 -0.88 -5.58
C ALA A 49 3.28 -0.20 -6.85
N GLU A 50 4.13 -0.89 -7.61
CA GLU A 50 4.69 -0.39 -8.88
C GLU A 50 3.60 -0.06 -9.91
N ARG A 51 2.55 -0.90 -9.99
CA ARG A 51 1.40 -0.60 -10.85
C ARG A 51 0.59 0.60 -10.39
N LEU A 52 0.44 0.82 -9.08
CA LEU A 52 -0.27 1.98 -8.55
C LEU A 52 0.52 3.27 -8.81
N ASP A 53 1.83 3.24 -8.60
CA ASP A 53 2.75 4.35 -8.90
C ASP A 53 2.72 4.69 -10.40
N SER A 54 2.82 3.67 -11.25
CA SER A 54 2.72 3.85 -12.72
C SER A 54 1.33 4.26 -13.20
N ALA A 55 0.27 3.96 -12.43
CA ALA A 55 -1.10 4.36 -12.75
C ALA A 55 -1.42 5.79 -12.29
N GLU A 56 -0.66 6.32 -11.32
CA GLU A 56 -0.77 7.72 -10.88
C GLU A 56 -0.21 8.69 -11.95
N ASP A 57 0.75 8.24 -12.77
CA ASP A 57 1.17 8.91 -14.02
C ASP A 57 0.17 8.76 -15.18
N ALA A 58 -0.79 7.83 -15.06
CA ALA A 58 -1.85 7.60 -16.03
C ALA A 58 -3.18 8.13 -15.50
N ILE A 59 -3.26 9.42 -15.15
CA ILE A 59 -4.55 10.11 -15.17
C ILE A 59 -5.01 10.11 -16.63
N PRO A 60 -6.05 9.36 -17.04
CA PRO A 60 -6.71 9.67 -18.28
C PRO A 60 -7.35 11.03 -18.02
N ALA A 61 -6.89 12.06 -18.72
CA ALA A 61 -7.60 13.32 -18.81
C ALA A 61 -9.08 12.99 -19.00
N LEU A 62 -9.90 13.33 -18.00
CA LEU A 62 -11.34 13.19 -18.05
C LEU A 62 -11.78 13.84 -19.35
N ALA A 63 -12.20 13.02 -20.31
CA ALA A 63 -12.85 13.48 -21.51
C ALA A 63 -14.15 14.15 -21.06
N GLU A 64 -14.10 15.47 -20.85
CA GLU A 64 -15.26 16.34 -20.78
C GLU A 64 -15.90 16.41 -22.18
N GLY A 65 -16.58 15.33 -22.54
CA GLY A 65 -17.47 15.24 -23.68
C GLY A 65 -18.92 15.27 -23.21
N LYS A 66 -19.36 16.38 -22.60
CA LYS A 66 -20.80 16.67 -22.48
C LYS A 66 -21.08 18.16 -22.25
N VAL A 67 -21.06 18.95 -23.32
CA VAL A 67 -21.85 20.18 -23.41
C VAL A 67 -22.50 20.28 -24.79
N ALA A 68 -23.84 20.32 -24.73
CA ALA A 68 -24.85 20.76 -25.71
C ALA A 68 -24.78 20.21 -27.14
#